data_AF-A0A0C1H7M4-F1
#
_entry.id   AF-A0A0C1H7M4-F1
#
_cell.length_a   1.000
_cell.length_b   1.000
_cell.length_c   1.000
_cell.angle_alpha   90.00
_cell.angle_beta   90.00
_cell.angle_gamma   90.00
#
_symmetry.space_group_name_H-M   'P 1'
#
loop_
_entity.id
_entity.type
_entity.pdbx_description
1 polymer ?
#
loop_
_entity_poly.entity_id
_entity_poly.type
_entity_poly.pdbx_seq_one_letter_code
_entity_poly.pdbx_strand_id
1 'polypeptide(L)' 'MVIELKGKRLSKMVHPDLLLAEKLIYKPSGLAFQNSKTEVESADYGASEFTINNQSIKFRMGKITSIKVGQFVTF' A
#
# COMPACT_ATOMS: atom_id res chain seq x y z
N MET A 1 -9.20 -22.54 21.10
CA MET A 1 -8.75 -22.86 19.72
C MET A 1 -9.96 -22.58 18.85
N VAL A 2 -10.13 -21.40 18.25
CA VAL A 2 -9.33 -20.80 17.16
C VAL A 2 -9.43 -19.26 17.25
N ILE A 3 -8.33 -18.56 17.03
CA ILE A 3 -8.30 -17.09 16.97
C ILE A 3 -8.63 -16.64 15.55
N GLU A 4 -9.87 -16.22 15.31
CA GLU A 4 -10.24 -15.54 14.07
C GLU A 4 -9.93 -14.05 14.21
N LEU A 5 -8.72 -13.65 13.83
CA LEU A 5 -8.35 -12.25 13.72
C LEU A 5 -8.97 -11.69 12.41
N LYS A 6 -10.29 -11.41 12.45
CA LYS A 6 -10.98 -10.66 11.39
C LYS A 6 -10.28 -9.32 11.18
N GLY A 7 -9.91 -9.10 9.92
CA GLY A 7 -9.05 -8.02 9.45
C GLY A 7 -9.32 -6.68 10.12
N LYS A 8 -8.28 -6.13 10.76
CA LYS A 8 -8.24 -4.73 11.16
C LYS A 8 -8.36 -3.88 9.90
N ARG A 9 -9.51 -3.22 9.82
CA ARG A 9 -9.95 -2.23 8.84
C ARG A 9 -8.84 -1.20 8.50
N LEU A 10 -8.21 -1.37 7.33
CA LEU A 10 -7.48 -0.30 6.62
C LEU A 10 -8.51 0.76 6.21
N SER A 11 -8.78 1.79 7.02
CA SER A 11 -9.79 2.78 6.55
C SER A 11 -9.52 4.23 6.89
N LYS A 12 -8.27 4.67 7.13
CA LYS A 12 -8.04 6.12 7.16
C LYS A 12 -6.68 6.63 6.70
N MET A 13 -5.69 5.78 6.47
CA MET A 13 -4.31 6.25 6.21
C MET A 13 -3.68 5.68 4.93
N VAL A 14 -4.29 4.70 4.27
CA VAL A 14 -3.74 4.05 3.08
C VAL A 14 -4.27 4.70 1.80
N HIS A 15 -3.39 4.92 0.82
CA HIS A 15 -3.74 5.57 -0.44
C HIS A 15 -4.85 4.82 -1.19
N PRO A 16 -5.85 5.52 -1.78
CA PRO A 16 -6.98 4.88 -2.47
C PRO A 16 -6.58 3.90 -3.58
N ASP A 17 -5.54 4.23 -4.36
CA ASP A 17 -5.08 3.34 -5.45
C ASP A 17 -4.53 2.01 -4.92
N LEU A 18 -3.88 2.02 -3.75
CA LEU A 18 -3.41 0.78 -3.13
C LEU A 18 -4.60 -0.06 -2.64
N LEU A 19 -5.66 0.57 -2.12
CA LEU A 19 -6.89 -0.15 -1.77
C LEU A 19 -7.60 -0.72 -3.00
N LEU A 20 -7.59 0.00 -4.12
CA LEU A 20 -8.16 -0.47 -5.37
C LEU A 20 -7.37 -1.65 -5.94
N ALA A 21 -6.04 -1.56 -5.96
CA ALA A 21 -5.17 -2.67 -6.35
C ALA A 21 -5.36 -3.88 -5.45
N GLU A 22 -5.48 -3.68 -4.12
CA GLU A 22 -5.77 -4.75 -3.17
C GLU A 22 -7.07 -5.48 -3.54
N LYS A 23 -8.14 -4.72 -3.83
CA LYS A 23 -9.45 -5.26 -4.16
C LYS A 23 -9.47 -5.98 -5.51
N LEU A 24 -8.85 -5.41 -6.54
CA LEU A 24 -8.99 -5.89 -7.92
C LEU A 24 -7.97 -6.96 -8.31
N ILE A 25 -6.80 -6.97 -7.68
CA ILE A 25 -5.66 -7.80 -8.13
C ILE A 25 -5.19 -8.71 -7.00
N TYR A 26 -4.79 -8.15 -5.86
CA TYR A 26 -4.14 -8.92 -4.81
C TYR A 26 -5.10 -9.90 -4.13
N LYS A 27 -6.27 -9.45 -3.68
CA LYS A 27 -7.28 -10.32 -3.04
C LYS A 27 -7.73 -11.47 -3.95
N PRO A 28 -8.12 -11.24 -5.22
CA PRO A 28 -8.45 -12.34 -6.13
C PRO A 28 -7.30 -13.32 -6.37
N SER A 29 -6.05 -12.84 -6.27
CA SER A 29 -4.85 -13.67 -6.43
C SER A 29 -4.41 -14.39 -5.13
N GLY A 30 -5.20 -14.30 -4.05
CA GLY A 30 -4.86 -14.89 -2.76
C GLY A 30 -3.70 -14.19 -2.03
N LEU A 31 -3.32 -12.98 -2.45
CA LEU A 31 -2.25 -12.20 -1.85
C LEU A 31 -2.83 -11.27 -0.79
N ALA A 32 -2.58 -11.57 0.49
CA ALA A 32 -3.07 -10.80 1.62
C ALA A 32 -2.00 -9.87 2.17
N PHE A 33 -2.38 -8.61 2.42
CA PHE A 33 -1.49 -7.64 3.06
C PHE A 33 -1.43 -7.91 4.56
N GLN A 34 -0.22 -7.90 5.11
CA GLN A 34 0.05 -8.08 6.54
C GLN A 34 0.92 -6.92 7.06
N ASN A 35 0.84 -6.63 8.35
CA ASN A 35 1.68 -5.62 9.02
C ASN A 35 1.73 -4.24 8.32
N SER A 36 0.61 -3.79 7.74
CA SER A 36 0.56 -2.54 6.98
C SER A 36 0.76 -1.32 7.86
N LYS A 37 1.69 -0.44 7.47
CA LYS A 37 1.99 0.85 8.10
C LYS A 37 2.18 1.92 7.03
N THR A 38 1.91 3.17 7.38
CA THR A 38 2.13 4.32 6.50
C THR A 38 3.33 5.10 6.99
N GLU A 39 4.08 5.70 6.06
CA GLU A 39 5.28 6.46 6.38
C GLU A 39 4.96 7.96 6.34
N VAL A 40 5.23 8.65 7.45
CA VAL A 40 4.91 10.09 7.59
C VAL A 40 5.81 10.94 6.67
N GLU A 41 7.09 10.59 6.56
CA GLU A 41 8.10 11.36 5.81
C GLU A 41 7.79 11.43 4.30
N SER A 42 7.19 10.38 3.75
CA SER A 42 6.80 10.28 2.34
C SER A 42 5.27 10.18 2.16
N ALA A 43 4.50 10.70 3.12
CA ALA A 43 3.03 10.66 3.11
C ALA A 43 2.43 11.31 1.85
N ASP A 44 3.08 12.36 1.35
CA ASP A 44 2.71 13.05 0.11
C ASP A 44 2.71 12.13 -1.11
N TYR A 45 3.48 11.03 -1.08
CA TYR A 45 3.55 10.01 -2.13
C TYR A 45 2.77 8.75 -1.75
N GLY A 46 1.84 8.84 -0.79
CA GLY A 46 1.02 7.71 -0.35
C GLY A 46 1.83 6.57 0.28
N ALA A 47 3.02 6.87 0.82
CA ALA A 47 3.99 5.87 1.26
C ALA A 47 3.39 4.89 2.28
N SER A 48 3.47 3.61 1.94
CA SER A 48 2.98 2.51 2.77
C SER A 48 3.94 1.33 2.69
N GLU A 49 4.18 0.67 3.82
CA GLU A 49 4.90 -0.61 3.87
C GLU A 49 3.99 -1.70 4.41
N PHE A 50 4.08 -2.90 3.86
CA PHE A 50 3.35 -4.07 4.31
C PHE A 50 4.12 -5.32 3.88
N THR A 51 3.67 -6.48 4.33
CA THR A 51 4.22 -7.77 3.91
C THR A 51 3.20 -8.59 3.13
N ILE A 52 3.68 -9.31 2.11
CA ILE A 52 2.93 -10.35 1.39
C ILE A 52 3.83 -11.59 1.38
N ASN A 53 3.32 -12.75 1.81
CA ASN A 53 4.08 -14.02 1.81
C ASN A 53 5.51 -13.85 2.40
N ASN A 54 5.62 -13.18 3.54
CA ASN A 54 6.88 -12.88 4.24
C ASN A 54 7.86 -11.96 3.48
N GLN A 55 7.46 -11.39 2.35
CA GLN A 55 8.25 -10.40 1.62
C GLN A 55 7.83 -8.98 1.99
N SER A 56 8.80 -8.11 2.24
CA SER A 56 8.57 -6.69 2.52
C SER A 56 8.27 -5.93 1.24
N ILE A 57 7.14 -5.21 1.23
CA ILE A 57 6.66 -4.41 0.11
C ILE A 57 6.61 -2.95 0.54
N LYS A 58 7.15 -2.06 -0.31
CA LYS A 58 6.99 -0.61 -0.20
C LYS A 58 6.17 -0.09 -1.37
N PHE A 59 5.11 0.64 -1.07
CA PHE A 59 4.27 1.31 -2.04
C PHE A 59 4.56 2.81 -2.05
N ARG A 60 4.60 3.39 -3.26
CA ARG A 60 4.71 4.83 -3.53
C ARG A 60 3.84 5.17 -4.74
N MET A 61 3.15 6.30 -4.69
CA MET A 61 2.40 6.87 -5.81
C MET A 61 3.31 7.82 -6.59
N GLY A 62 3.47 7.57 -7.89
CA GLY A 62 4.29 8.41 -8.78
C GLY A 62 3.57 9.70 -9.18
N LYS A 63 4.21 10.85 -8.97
CA LYS A 63 3.68 12.16 -9.35
C LYS A 63 4.27 12.63 -10.68
N ILE A 64 3.42 13.19 -11.54
CA ILE A 64 3.87 13.88 -12.76
C ILE A 64 4.22 15.32 -12.39
N THR A 65 5.32 15.83 -12.93
CA THR A 65 5.72 17.24 -12.77
C THR A 65 5.74 17.92 -14.13
N SER A 66 5.45 19.22 -14.19
CA SER A 66 5.42 19.98 -15.44
C SER A 66 6.81 20.21 -16.07
N ILE A 67 7.89 19.96 -15.31
CA ILE A 67 9.26 20.32 -15.69
C ILE A 67 9.96 19.16 -16.42
N LYS A 68 9.69 17.92 -16.02
CA LYS A 68 10.33 16.73 -16.60
C LYS A 68 9.28 15.68 -16.94
N VAL A 69 9.41 15.08 -18.12
CA VAL A 69 8.56 13.96 -18.54
C VAL A 69 8.81 12.75 -17.65
N GLY A 70 7.74 12.11 -17.18
CA GLY A 70 7.78 10.90 -16.36
C GLY A 70 7.01 11.00 -15.05
N GLN A 71 6.94 9.88 -14.34
CA GLN A 71 6.44 9.82 -12.96
C GLN A 71 7.62 9.83 -11.99
N PHE A 72 7.53 10.65 -10.94
CA PHE A 72 8.56 10.83 -9.93
C PHE A 72 8.07 10.34 -8.56
N VAL A 73 8.96 9.72 -7.80
CA VAL A 73 8.71 9.18 -6.46
C VAL A 73 9.84 9.58 -5.51
N THR A 74 9.56 9.66 -4.22
CA THR A 74 10.57 9.80 -3.15
C THR A 74 10.64 8.54 -2.31
N PHE A 75 11.83 8.27 -1.76
CA PHE A 75 12.07 7.16 -0.84
C PHE A 75 11.63 7.54 0.56
#